data_AF-A0A7H9ANF3-F1
#
_entry.id   AF-A0A7H9ANF3-F1
#
_cell.length_a   1.000
_cell.length_b   1.000
_cell.length_c   1.000
_cell.angle_alpha   90.00
_cell.angle_beta   90.00
_cell.angle_gamma   90.00
#
_symmetry.space_group_name_H-M   'P 1'
#
loop_
_entity.id
_entity.type
_entity.pdbx_description
1 polymer ?
#
loop_
_entity_poly.entity_id
_entity_poly.type
_entity_poly.pdbx_seq_one_letter_code
_entity_poly.pdbx_strand_id
1 'polypeptide(L)' 'MKEREEKTKFIKEPDEPTREYILQKNKKTKLGIYILSAFLVLLIVGVIISVVYFGFPQL' A
#
# COMPACT_ATOMS: atom_id res chain seq x y z
N MET A 1 12.19 23.40 -32.45
CA MET A 1 12.19 22.66 -31.18
C MET A 1 10.98 21.73 -31.20
N LYS A 2 11.14 20.44 -30.91
CA LYS A 2 10.04 19.45 -30.95
C LYS A 2 9.34 19.53 -29.59
N GLU A 3 8.12 20.05 -29.59
CA GLU A 3 7.26 20.18 -28.41
C GLU A 3 7.05 18.78 -27.83
N ARG A 4 7.69 18.49 -26.69
CA ARG A 4 7.45 17.23 -25.98
C ARG A 4 6.13 17.40 -25.25
N GLU A 5 5.05 16.90 -25.85
CA GLU A 5 3.80 16.67 -25.15
C GLU A 5 4.03 15.61 -24.05
N GLU A 6 4.55 16.01 -22.89
CA GLU A 6 4.54 15.19 -21.66
C GLU A 6 3.09 15.13 -21.14
N LYS A 7 2.24 14.44 -21.89
CA LYS A 7 0.83 14.23 -21.56
C LYS A 7 0.79 13.18 -20.46
N THR A 8 0.89 13.61 -19.20
CA THR A 8 0.78 12.73 -18.03
C THR A 8 -0.59 12.04 -18.07
N LYS A 9 -0.61 10.73 -18.37
CA LYS A 9 -1.85 9.95 -18.47
C LYS A 9 -2.34 9.61 -17.06
N PHE A 10 -3.66 9.73 -16.83
CA PHE A 10 -4.26 9.57 -15.50
C PHE A 10 -4.33 8.11 -15.02
N ILE A 11 -4.45 7.14 -15.94
CA ILE A 11 -4.59 5.70 -15.65
C ILE A 11 -3.63 4.92 -16.56
N LYS A 12 -2.88 3.98 -15.97
CA LYS A 12 -1.95 3.10 -16.71
C LYS A 12 -2.69 1.93 -17.36
N GLU A 13 -2.59 1.83 -18.68
CA GLU A 13 -2.93 0.63 -19.47
C GLU A 13 -1.80 -0.43 -19.34
N PRO A 14 -2.12 -1.73 -19.29
CA PRO A 14 -1.17 -2.79 -18.97
C PRO A 14 -0.06 -3.00 -20.01
N ASP A 15 -0.27 -2.62 -21.26
CA ASP A 15 0.65 -2.89 -22.38
C ASP A 15 1.73 -1.80 -22.61
N GLU A 16 1.74 -0.70 -21.84
CA GLU A 16 2.73 0.37 -22.04
C GLU A 16 3.82 0.42 -20.93
N PRO A 17 5.12 0.36 -21.30
CA PRO A 17 6.25 0.48 -20.38
C PRO A 17 6.64 1.95 -20.09
N THR A 18 5.67 2.87 -19.96
CA THR A 18 5.95 4.30 -19.76
C THR A 18 5.95 4.71 -18.27
N ARG A 19 6.87 5.63 -17.91
CA ARG A 19 7.17 6.10 -16.54
C ARG A 19 6.24 7.21 -16.03
N GLU A 20 5.45 7.85 -16.89
CA GLU A 20 4.70 9.09 -16.62
C GLU A 20 3.19 8.83 -16.36
N TYR A 21 2.86 8.22 -15.22
CA TYR A 21 1.47 8.06 -14.77
C TYR A 21 1.32 8.41 -13.29
N ILE A 22 0.28 9.15 -12.94
CA ILE A 22 -0.05 9.54 -11.54
C ILE A 22 -0.57 8.33 -10.76
N LEU A 23 -1.44 7.51 -11.36
CA LEU A 23 -1.92 6.25 -10.80
C LEU A 23 -1.29 5.08 -11.56
N GLN A 24 -0.01 4.81 -11.27
CA GLN A 24 0.59 3.56 -11.71
C GLN A 24 -0.06 2.40 -10.94
N LYS A 25 -0.74 1.49 -11.66
CA LYS A 25 -1.07 0.13 -11.18
C LYS A 25 0.23 -0.69 -11.02
N ASN A 26 1.15 -0.20 -10.20
CA ASN A 26 2.47 -0.78 -10.05
C ASN A 26 2.41 -1.88 -8.98
N LYS A 27 2.91 -3.07 -9.32
CA LYS A 27 2.96 -4.21 -8.39
C LYS A 27 3.70 -3.85 -7.09
N LYS A 28 4.67 -2.94 -7.15
CA LYS A 28 5.44 -2.45 -6.00
C LYS A 28 4.61 -1.66 -5.00
N THR A 29 3.73 -0.76 -5.46
CA THR A 29 2.82 0.00 -4.57
C THR A 29 1.82 -0.93 -3.89
N LYS A 30 1.28 -1.90 -4.63
CA LYS A 30 0.40 -2.93 -4.06
C LYS A 30 1.11 -3.79 -3.00
N LEU A 31 2.37 -4.16 -3.26
CA LEU A 31 3.18 -4.92 -2.31
C LEU A 31 3.42 -4.12 -1.01
N GLY A 32 3.75 -2.83 -1.11
CA GLY A 32 3.93 -1.97 0.05
C GLY A 32 2.67 -1.85 0.91
N ILE A 33 1.51 -1.66 0.28
CA ILE A 33 0.21 -1.62 0.98
C ILE A 33 -0.08 -2.95 1.70
N TYR A 34 0.22 -4.08 1.06
CA TYR A 34 0.00 -5.40 1.66
C TYR A 34 0.88 -5.62 2.89
N ILE A 35 2.17 -5.26 2.80
CA ILE A 35 3.11 -5.35 3.93
C ILE A 35 2.65 -4.46 5.08
N LEU A 36 2.32 -3.19 4.80
CA LEU A 36 1.83 -2.25 5.80
C LEU A 36 0.57 -2.75 6.49
N SER A 37 -0.39 -3.27 5.71
CA SER A 37 -1.65 -3.82 6.24
C SER A 37 -1.39 -5.03 7.12
N ALA A 38 -0.45 -5.92 6.74
CA ALA A 38 -0.09 -7.07 7.55
C ALA A 38 0.50 -6.66 8.91
N PHE A 39 1.39 -5.67 8.94
CA PHE A 39 1.90 -5.12 10.21
C PHE A 39 0.80 -4.48 11.04
N LEU A 40 -0.14 -3.76 10.42
CA LEU A 40 -1.24 -3.14 11.14
C LEU A 40 -2.13 -4.19 11.83
N VAL A 41 -2.47 -5.28 11.12
CA VAL A 41 -3.22 -6.41 11.70
C VAL A 41 -2.43 -7.05 12.84
N LEU A 42 -1.12 -7.28 12.66
CA LEU A 42 -0.26 -7.85 13.69
C LEU A 42 -0.24 -6.99 14.96
N LEU A 43 -0.17 -5.67 14.82
CA LEU A 43 -0.23 -4.73 15.95
C LEU A 43 -1.57 -4.79 16.68
N ILE A 44 -2.69 -4.83 15.94
CA ILE A 44 -4.02 -4.96 16.54
C ILE A 44 -4.13 -6.26 17.34
N VAL A 45 -3.68 -7.38 16.77
CA VAL A 45 -3.65 -8.67 17.47
C VAL A 45 -2.79 -8.60 18.73
N GLY A 46 -1.61 -8.00 18.65
CA GLY A 46 -0.73 -7.81 19.80
C GLY A 46 -1.36 -6.97 20.91
N VAL A 47 -2.09 -5.91 20.56
CA VAL A 47 -2.83 -5.10 21.54
C VAL A 47 -3.95 -5.91 22.19
N ILE A 48 -4.73 -6.68 21.42
CA ILE A 48 -5.80 -7.52 21.97
C ILE A 48 -5.22 -8.55 22.95
N ILE A 49 -4.16 -9.26 22.56
CA ILE A 49 -3.46 -10.22 23.43
C ILE A 49 -2.96 -9.50 24.69
N SER A 50 -2.35 -8.32 24.54
CA SER A 50 -1.85 -7.54 25.66
C SER A 50 -2.98 -7.20 26.65
N VAL A 51 -4.14 -6.77 26.14
CA VAL A 51 -5.31 -6.47 26.97
C VAL A 51 -5.85 -7.73 27.66
N VAL A 52 -5.92 -8.87 26.98
CA VAL A 52 -6.41 -10.12 27.57
C VAL A 52 -5.48 -10.62 28.68
N TYR A 53 -4.17 -10.64 28.45
CA TYR A 53 -3.21 -11.21 29.39
C TYR A 53 -2.78 -10.25 30.51
N PHE A 54 -2.65 -8.95 30.21
CA PHE A 54 -2.18 -7.94 31.17
C PHE A 54 -3.31 -7.04 31.70
N GLY A 55 -4.39 -6.86 30.93
CA GLY A 55 -5.51 -5.98 31.29
C GLY A 55 -6.58 -6.67 32.14
N PHE A 56 -6.78 -7.98 31.99
CA PHE A 56 -7.72 -8.77 32.79
C PHE A 56 -7.05 -9.99 33.40
N PRO A 57 -6.19 -9.83 34.43
CA PRO A 57 -5.47 -10.94 35.04
C PRO A 57 -6.36 -11.97 35.78
N GLN A 58 -7.69 -11.76 35.87
CA GLN A 58 -8.59 -12.52 36.77
C GLN A 58 -10.04 -12.74 36.25
N LEU A 59 -10.24 -12.97 34.95
CA LEU A 59 -11.43 -13.70 34.47
C LEU A 59 -11.04 -15.16 34.21
#